data_AF-A0A6G4VIQ0-F1
#
_entry.id   AF-A0A6G4VIQ0-F1
#
_cell.length_a   1.000
_cell.length_b   1.000
_cell.length_c   1.000
_cell.angle_alpha   90.00
_cell.angle_beta   90.00
_cell.angle_gamma   90.00
#
_symmetry.space_group_name_H-M   'P 1'
#
loop_
_entity.id
_entity.type
_entity.pdbx_description
1 polymer ?
#
loop_
_entity_poly.entity_id
_entity_poly.type
_entity_poly.pdbx_seq_one_letter_code
_entity_poly.pdbx_strand_id
1 'polypeptide(L)'
;MHFGVVVAILYCVQFSRELGESEVERIARMMLEQPFYDLTTEEEYASITAALAEDSWDRDLSWQPHDESSVRDFLRRLLERLDELRPWREPPFRALGLDR
;
A
#
# COMPACT_ATOMS: atom_id res chain seq x y z
N MET A 1 9.60 10.57 1.82
CA MET A 1 9.69 9.29 1.07
C MET A 1 8.36 8.51 1.09
N HIS A 2 7.25 9.08 1.55
CA HIS A 2 5.96 8.39 1.77
C HIS A 2 5.30 7.85 0.49
N PHE A 3 5.61 8.44 -0.67
CA PHE A 3 5.02 8.02 -1.94
C PHE A 3 5.58 6.70 -2.51
N GLY A 4 6.67 6.16 -1.94
CA GLY A 4 7.26 4.90 -2.41
C GLY A 4 6.31 3.72 -2.29
N VAL A 5 5.57 3.62 -1.18
CA VAL A 5 4.57 2.57 -0.94
C VAL A 5 3.45 2.63 -1.97
N VAL A 6 2.94 3.83 -2.25
CA VAL A 6 1.88 4.03 -3.27
C VAL A 6 2.35 3.58 -4.65
N VAL A 7 3.59 3.94 -5.03
CA VAL A 7 4.17 3.51 -6.31
C VAL A 7 4.32 1.99 -6.37
N ALA A 8 4.80 1.35 -5.30
CA ALA A 8 4.93 -0.10 -5.24
C ALA A 8 3.57 -0.82 -5.38
N ILE A 9 2.54 -0.31 -4.70
CA ILE A 9 1.16 -0.78 -4.83
C ILE A 9 0.67 -0.65 -6.28
N LEU A 10 0.86 0.53 -6.89
CA LEU A 10 0.47 0.79 -8.27
C LEU A 10 1.16 -0.16 -9.25
N TYR A 11 2.43 -0.47 -9.03
CA TYR A 11 3.17 -1.44 -9.84
C TYR A 11 2.54 -2.83 -9.76
N CYS A 12 2.01 -3.23 -8.60
CA CYS A 12 1.35 -4.51 -8.42
C CYS A 12 -0.03 -4.59 -9.09
N VAL A 13 -0.70 -3.46 -9.33
CA VAL A 13 -2.05 -3.41 -9.94
C VAL A 13 -2.06 -2.83 -11.36
N GLN A 14 -0.88 -2.55 -11.93
CA GLN A 14 -0.76 -1.92 -13.25
C GLN A 14 -1.35 -2.75 -14.40
N PHE A 15 -1.46 -4.08 -14.22
CA PHE A 15 -2.07 -4.99 -15.18
C PHE A 15 -3.51 -5.38 -14.83
N SER A 16 -3.98 -4.97 -13.65
CA SER A 16 -5.37 -5.18 -13.25
C SER A 16 -6.24 -4.22 -14.04
N ARG A 17 -7.28 -4.74 -14.68
CA ARG A 17 -8.25 -3.92 -15.44
C ARG A 17 -9.08 -3.03 -14.53
N GLU A 18 -9.37 -3.50 -13.33
CA GLU A 18 -10.23 -2.83 -12.36
C GLU A 18 -9.61 -2.93 -10.96
N LEU A 19 -9.71 -1.86 -10.18
CA LEU A 19 -9.28 -1.80 -8.78
C LEU A 19 -10.40 -2.27 -7.84
N GLY A 20 -10.82 -3.53 -8.05
CA GLY A 20 -11.91 -4.17 -7.32
C GLY A 20 -11.52 -4.69 -5.93
N GLU A 21 -12.48 -5.27 -5.21
CA GLU A 21 -12.27 -5.83 -3.87
C GLU A 21 -11.20 -6.94 -3.85
N SER A 22 -11.08 -7.71 -4.93
CA SER A 22 -10.05 -8.74 -5.07
C SER A 22 -8.64 -8.16 -5.01
N GLU A 23 -8.42 -6.98 -5.61
CA GLU A 23 -7.12 -6.30 -5.56
C GLU A 23 -6.87 -5.71 -4.17
N VAL A 24 -7.90 -5.17 -3.52
CA VAL A 24 -7.81 -4.65 -2.16
C VAL A 24 -7.36 -5.75 -1.20
N GLU A 25 -8.04 -6.89 -1.22
CA GLU A 25 -7.72 -8.05 -0.37
C GLU A 25 -6.32 -8.61 -0.67
N ARG A 26 -5.95 -8.66 -1.96
CA ARG A 26 -4.62 -9.13 -2.37
C ARG A 26 -3.51 -8.22 -1.86
N ILE A 27 -3.66 -6.91 -2.02
CA ILE A 27 -2.65 -5.94 -1.55
C ILE A 27 -2.62 -5.89 -0.03
N ALA A 28 -3.77 -5.90 0.65
CA ALA A 28 -3.83 -5.93 2.11
C ALA A 28 -3.09 -7.14 2.69
N ARG A 29 -3.31 -8.33 2.12
CA ARG A 29 -2.59 -9.54 2.52
C ARG A 29 -1.09 -9.41 2.29
N MET A 30 -0.70 -8.89 1.13
CA MET A 30 0.71 -8.71 0.81
C MET A 30 1.38 -7.76 1.80
N MET A 31 0.77 -6.63 2.18
CA MET A 31 1.32 -5.72 3.19
C MET A 31 1.49 -6.36 4.58
N LEU A 32 0.60 -7.30 4.94
CA LEU A 32 0.66 -8.00 6.22
C LEU A 32 1.66 -9.17 6.23
N GLU A 33 1.78 -9.88 5.12
CA GLU A 33 2.63 -11.08 5.01
C GLU A 33 4.04 -10.75 4.51
N GLN A 34 4.15 -9.80 3.59
CA GLN A 34 5.38 -9.43 2.90
C GLN A 34 5.40 -7.91 2.60
N PRO A 35 5.83 -7.08 3.57
CA PRO A 35 5.97 -5.64 3.39
C PRO A 35 6.76 -5.30 2.12
N PHE A 36 6.37 -4.22 1.44
CA PHE A 36 6.99 -3.76 0.20
C PHE A 36 8.42 -3.27 0.40
N TYR A 37 8.70 -2.78 1.61
CA TYR A 37 10.00 -2.26 2.05
C TYR A 37 10.32 -2.84 3.43
N ASP A 38 11.45 -2.46 4.03
CA ASP A 38 11.76 -2.81 5.43
C ASP A 38 10.96 -1.94 6.43
N LEU A 39 9.66 -1.81 6.19
CA LEU A 39 8.69 -1.02 6.94
C LEU A 39 7.73 -1.93 7.71
N THR A 40 7.21 -1.47 8.85
CA THR A 40 6.06 -2.12 9.50
C THR A 40 4.77 -1.82 8.75
N THR A 41 3.75 -2.64 8.98
CA THR A 41 2.40 -2.37 8.46
C THR A 41 1.90 -0.99 8.88
N GLU A 42 2.21 -0.52 10.09
CA GLU A 42 1.89 0.83 10.56
C GLU A 42 2.61 1.91 9.74
N GLU A 43 3.89 1.72 9.41
CA GLU A 43 4.66 2.68 8.61
C GLU A 43 4.16 2.75 7.16
N GLU A 44 3.77 1.61 6.59
CA GLU A 44 3.14 1.57 5.26
C GLU A 44 1.75 2.21 5.27
N TYR A 45 0.92 1.89 6.28
CA TYR A 45 -0.39 2.51 6.49
C TYR A 45 -0.28 4.03 6.63
N ALA A 46 0.66 4.51 7.44
CA ALA A 46 0.92 5.93 7.62
C ALA A 46 1.38 6.60 6.32
N SER A 47 2.18 5.89 5.50
CA SER A 47 2.64 6.40 4.21
C SER A 47 1.50 6.56 3.20
N ILE A 48 0.58 5.60 3.13
CA ILE A 48 -0.63 5.69 2.29
C ILE A 48 -1.55 6.82 2.79
N THR A 49 -1.73 6.91 4.11
CA THR A 49 -2.54 7.98 4.73
C THR A 49 -1.98 9.36 4.40
N ALA A 50 -0.66 9.53 4.50
CA ALA A 50 0.01 10.79 4.16
C ALA A 50 -0.17 11.14 2.67
N ALA A 51 -0.02 10.16 1.78
CA ALA A 51 -0.23 10.38 0.34
C ALA A 51 -1.68 10.77 0.02
N LEU A 52 -2.67 10.18 0.69
CA LEU A 52 -4.09 10.52 0.50
C LEU A 52 -4.44 11.93 1.01
N ALA A 53 -3.69 12.47 1.98
CA ALA A 53 -3.88 13.81 2.52
C ALA A 53 -3.35 14.92 1.59
N GLU A 54 -2.51 14.59 0.61
CA GLU A 54 -2.06 15.54 -0.40
C GLU A 54 -3.18 15.87 -1.41
N ASP A 55 -3.39 17.15 -1.68
CA ASP A 55 -4.42 17.63 -2.63
C ASP A 55 -4.16 17.14 -4.07
N SER A 56 -2.89 16.97 -4.43
CA SER A 56 -2.46 16.46 -5.74
C SER A 56 -1.11 15.76 -5.61
N TRP A 57 -0.90 14.71 -6.38
CA TRP A 57 0.40 14.03 -6.43
C TRP A 57 1.28 14.66 -7.50
N ASP A 58 2.38 15.33 -7.10
CA ASP A 58 3.37 15.90 -8.02
C ASP A 58 4.32 14.80 -8.56
N ARG A 59 3.72 13.77 -9.17
CA ARG A 59 4.39 12.58 -9.69
C ARG A 59 3.78 12.17 -11.02
N ASP A 60 4.64 11.75 -11.94
CA ASP A 60 4.20 11.14 -13.18
C ASP A 60 3.71 9.71 -12.92
N LEU A 61 2.39 9.53 -12.97
CA LEU A 61 1.69 8.24 -12.86
C LEU A 61 1.03 7.83 -14.18
N SER A 62 1.45 8.40 -15.31
CA SER A 62 0.90 8.09 -16.64
C SER A 62 1.24 6.68 -17.13
N TRP A 63 2.18 6.00 -16.48
CA TRP A 63 2.59 4.63 -16.79
C TRP A 63 1.58 3.56 -16.36
N GLN A 64 0.71 3.87 -15.40
CA GLN A 64 -0.36 2.97 -14.95
C GLN A 64 -1.71 3.38 -15.57
N PRO A 65 -2.64 2.42 -15.78
CA PRO A 65 -3.82 2.65 -16.60
C PRO A 65 -4.99 3.33 -15.89
N HIS A 66 -4.93 3.52 -14.57
CA HIS A 66 -6.04 4.03 -13.75
C HIS A 66 -5.97 5.55 -13.60
N ASP A 67 -7.13 6.20 -13.49
CA ASP A 67 -7.16 7.63 -13.16
C ASP A 67 -6.87 7.86 -11.66
N GLU A 68 -6.43 9.07 -11.30
CA GLU A 68 -6.08 9.40 -9.92
C GLU A 68 -7.26 9.18 -8.94
N SER A 69 -8.50 9.43 -9.38
CA SER A 69 -9.67 9.27 -8.49
C SER A 69 -9.92 7.81 -8.16
N SER A 70 -9.78 6.91 -9.15
CA SER A 70 -9.85 5.46 -8.95
C SER A 70 -8.73 4.96 -8.04
N VAL A 71 -7.51 5.47 -8.20
CA VAL A 71 -6.39 5.10 -7.31
C VAL A 71 -6.64 5.57 -5.88
N ARG A 72 -7.11 6.81 -5.68
CA ARG A 72 -7.42 7.34 -4.36
C ARG A 72 -8.53 6.54 -3.68
N ASP A 73 -9.58 6.17 -4.41
CA ASP A 73 -10.66 5.31 -3.89
C ASP A 73 -10.12 3.93 -3.47
N PHE A 74 -9.30 3.32 -4.33
CA PHE A 74 -8.66 2.05 -4.04
C PHE A 74 -7.81 2.09 -2.76
N LEU A 75 -6.98 3.13 -2.61
CA LEU A 75 -6.14 3.31 -1.42
C LEU A 75 -6.97 3.51 -0.15
N ARG A 76 -8.12 4.22 -0.23
CA ARG A 76 -9.02 4.37 0.93
C ARG A 76 -9.60 3.02 1.35
N ARG A 77 -10.12 2.25 0.39
CA ARG A 77 -10.66 0.91 0.63
C ARG A 77 -9.60 -0.05 1.16
N LEU A 78 -8.34 0.12 0.72
CA LEU A 78 -7.20 -0.61 1.27
C LEU A 78 -6.95 -0.26 2.74
N LEU A 79 -6.96 1.03 3.12
CA LEU A 79 -6.82 1.44 4.52
C LEU A 79 -7.96 0.92 5.38
N GLU A 80 -9.20 1.01 4.91
CA GLU A 80 -10.38 0.45 5.59
C GLU A 80 -10.21 -1.06 5.83
N ARG A 81 -9.75 -1.78 4.79
CA ARG A 81 -9.51 -3.22 4.90
C ARG A 81 -8.39 -3.55 5.89
N LEU A 82 -7.31 -2.78 5.89
CA LEU A 82 -6.25 -2.92 6.88
C LEU A 82 -6.81 -2.65 8.29
N ASP A 83 -7.63 -1.63 8.48
CA ASP A 83 -8.21 -1.31 9.79
C ASP A 83 -9.09 -2.43 10.35
N GLU A 84 -9.86 -3.12 9.50
CA GLU A 84 -10.63 -4.31 9.88
C GLU A 84 -9.77 -5.48 10.34
N LEU A 85 -8.53 -5.57 9.85
CA LEU A 85 -7.58 -6.65 10.15
C LEU A 85 -6.73 -6.37 11.39
N ARG A 86 -7.00 -5.28 12.12
CA ARG A 86 -6.35 -4.99 13.40
C ARG A 86 -6.72 -6.01 14.48
N PRO A 87 -5.82 -6.32 15.43
CA PRO A 87 -4.44 -5.84 15.51
C PRO A 87 -3.53 -6.56 14.51
N TRP A 88 -2.73 -5.79 13.79
CA TRP A 88 -1.71 -6.33 12.90
C TRP A 88 -0.63 -7.01 13.74
N ARG A 89 -0.25 -8.23 13.36
CA ARG A 89 0.90 -8.89 13.97
C ARG A 89 2.14 -8.45 13.20
N GLU A 90 3.21 -8.11 13.92
CA GLU A 90 4.50 -7.88 13.27
C GLU A 90 4.92 -9.12 12.45
N PRO A 91 5.33 -8.96 11.19
CA PRO A 91 5.80 -10.07 10.38
C PRO A 91 6.99 -10.77 11.07
N PRO A 92 7.01 -12.12 11.13
CA PRO A 92 8.05 -12.87 11.84
C PRO A 92 9.46 -12.68 11.25
N PHE A 93 9.57 -12.10 10.05
CA PHE A 93 10.82 -11.99 9.30
C PHE A 93 11.72 -10.82 9.74
N ARG A 94 11.31 -9.98 10.70
CA ARG A 94 12.18 -8.93 11.27
C ARG A 94 13.24 -9.47 12.25
N ALA A 95 13.20 -10.77 12.56
CA ALA A 95 14.17 -11.47 13.40
C ALA A 95 15.41 -11.95 12.60
N LEU A 96 15.99 -11.11 11.75
CA LEU A 96 17.42 -11.19 11.48
C LEU A 96 18.07 -10.01 12.17
N GLY A 97 18.20 -10.15 13.50
CA GLY A 97 19.21 -9.40 14.23
C GLY A 97 20.55 -9.70 13.58
N LEU A 98 21.03 -8.78 12.75
CA LEU A 98 22.44 -8.69 12.43
C LEU A 98 23.14 -8.24 13.72
N ASP A 99 23.24 -9.16 14.68
CA ASP A 99 24.20 -9.06 15.76
C ASP A 99 25.57 -9.26 15.12
N ARG A 100 26.14 -8.11 14.74
CA ARG A 100 27.57 -7.77 14.66
C ARG A 100 28.47 -8.51 13.66
#